data_AF-J5PGA1-F1
#
_entry.id   AF-J5PGA1-F1
#
_cell.length_a   1.000
_cell.length_b   1.000
_cell.length_c   1.000
_cell.angle_alpha   90.00
_cell.angle_beta   90.00
_cell.angle_gamma   90.00
#
_symmetry.space_group_name_H-M   'P 1'
#
loop_
_entity.id
_entity.type
_entity.pdbx_description
1 polymer ?
#
loop_
_entity_poly.entity_id
_entity_poly.type
_entity_poly.pdbx_seq_one_letter_code
_entity_poly.pdbx_strand_id
1 'polypeptide(L)'
;MYGNHRFTPDSREFDAGAKSKDFSTSNNPYQTPPSETNSTYPQTNSIKRKTNLALTISAFLSDISRPLSNGKINNSPQNILKFLNEVFKRSKCSKENAILATFYFQRIYRSRAQNESSLPEFSRCSKRIFLCCLILSHKFLNDNTYSMKNWQIISGLHAKDLSLMERWCLGKLNYELAIPCSDLLLWETNTLMKRASMAKRPGDADHDFDAHPRKLIKSC
;
A
#
# COMPACT_ATOMS: atom_id res chain seq x y z
N MET A 1 11.75 33.44 -64.05
CA MET A 1 10.44 32.80 -63.88
C MET A 1 9.83 33.35 -62.60
N TYR A 2 8.68 34.04 -62.75
CA TYR A 2 7.74 34.62 -61.75
C TYR A 2 8.38 35.35 -60.52
N GLY A 3 8.35 36.68 -60.37
CA GLY A 3 7.21 37.63 -60.49
C GLY A 3 6.23 37.40 -59.32
N ASN A 4 5.84 38.32 -58.45
CA ASN A 4 5.80 39.78 -58.49
C ASN A 4 5.58 40.37 -57.08
N HIS A 5 6.09 41.60 -56.92
CA HIS A 5 5.53 42.79 -56.23
C HIS A 5 4.48 42.62 -55.11
N ARG A 6 4.75 43.09 -53.88
CA ARG A 6 4.75 44.49 -53.33
C ARG A 6 3.35 45.03 -52.95
N PHE A 7 3.37 45.61 -51.75
CA PHE A 7 2.62 46.77 -51.25
C PHE A 7 1.34 46.57 -50.38
N THR A 8 1.52 47.02 -49.14
CA THR A 8 0.63 47.49 -48.05
C THR A 8 -0.48 48.47 -48.51
N PRO A 9 -1.60 48.73 -47.78
CA PRO A 9 -1.56 49.48 -46.50
C PRO A 9 -2.69 49.27 -45.44
N ASP A 10 -2.39 49.92 -44.32
CA ASP A 10 -3.08 50.26 -43.06
C ASP A 10 -4.53 50.79 -43.16
N SER A 11 -5.34 50.60 -42.10
CA SER A 11 -6.39 51.53 -41.62
C SER A 11 -7.10 51.03 -40.34
N ARG A 12 -6.75 51.67 -39.21
CA ARG A 12 -7.59 52.25 -38.13
C ARG A 12 -8.94 51.62 -37.72
N GLU A 13 -9.01 51.36 -36.41
CA GLU A 13 -10.07 51.69 -35.43
C GLU A 13 -11.48 52.02 -35.95
N PHE A 14 -12.50 51.29 -35.45
CA PHE A 14 -13.78 51.87 -35.02
C PHE A 14 -14.43 51.02 -33.91
N ASP A 15 -15.27 51.72 -33.18
CA ASP A 15 -15.74 51.57 -31.81
C ASP A 15 -16.95 50.62 -31.62
N ALA A 16 -17.23 50.32 -30.34
CA ALA A 16 -18.53 50.09 -29.73
C ALA A 16 -19.49 48.95 -30.19
N GLY A 17 -19.86 48.11 -29.21
CA GLY A 17 -21.26 48.03 -28.80
C GLY A 17 -22.08 46.76 -29.13
N ALA A 18 -22.66 46.22 -28.06
CA ALA A 18 -23.95 45.53 -27.98
C ALA A 18 -24.06 44.01 -28.22
N LYS A 19 -24.84 43.42 -27.31
CA LYS A 19 -25.24 42.02 -27.16
C LYS A 19 -26.27 41.61 -28.22
N SER A 20 -26.19 40.37 -28.73
CA SER A 20 -27.34 39.45 -28.75
C SER A 20 -26.92 38.02 -29.07
N LYS A 21 -27.63 37.09 -28.43
CA LYS A 21 -27.71 35.64 -28.67
C LYS A 21 -27.75 35.31 -30.16
N ASP A 22 -27.02 34.27 -30.55
CA ASP A 22 -27.54 33.24 -31.45
C ASP A 22 -26.94 31.87 -31.14
N PHE A 23 -27.83 30.89 -31.10
CA PHE A 23 -27.57 29.47 -30.96
C PHE A 23 -26.88 28.97 -32.23
N SER A 24 -25.71 28.33 -32.10
CA SER A 24 -25.13 27.54 -33.18
C SER A 24 -24.41 26.34 -32.58
N THR A 25 -25.02 25.18 -32.78
CA THR A 25 -24.50 23.84 -32.49
C THR A 25 -23.20 23.60 -33.25
N SER A 26 -22.07 23.75 -32.53
CA SER A 26 -20.78 23.26 -32.98
C SER A 26 -20.70 21.75 -32.71
N ASN A 27 -20.96 20.95 -33.75
CA ASN A 27 -20.56 19.55 -33.83
C ASN A 27 -19.03 19.48 -33.78
N ASN A 28 -18.48 19.09 -32.62
CA ASN A 28 -17.06 18.77 -32.49
C ASN A 28 -16.88 17.24 -32.65
N PRO A 29 -16.30 16.73 -33.75
CA PRO A 29 -16.23 15.29 -34.03
C PRO A 29 -15.20 14.53 -33.18
N TYR A 30 -14.57 15.17 -32.20
CA TYR A 30 -13.54 14.57 -31.34
C TYR A 30 -13.87 14.58 -29.83
N GLN A 31 -15.15 14.71 -29.47
CA GLN A 31 -15.55 14.66 -28.06
C GLN A 31 -15.98 13.25 -27.66
N THR A 32 -15.07 12.50 -27.02
CA THR A 32 -15.39 11.23 -26.32
C THR A 32 -15.93 11.54 -24.92
N PRO A 33 -17.19 11.22 -24.59
CA PRO A 33 -17.77 11.44 -23.28
C PRO A 33 -17.35 10.34 -22.29
N PRO A 34 -17.47 10.58 -20.97
CA PRO A 34 -17.98 9.57 -20.08
C PRO A 34 -19.40 9.97 -19.65
N SER A 35 -20.38 9.21 -20.14
CA SER A 35 -21.68 9.11 -19.48
C SER A 35 -21.56 8.06 -18.37
N GLU A 36 -21.57 8.49 -17.11
CA GLU A 36 -22.00 7.62 -16.02
C GLU A 36 -23.13 8.31 -15.25
N THR A 37 -24.30 7.70 -15.35
CA THR A 37 -25.53 8.03 -14.64
C THR A 37 -25.41 7.65 -13.17
N ASN A 38 -25.77 8.58 -12.28
CA ASN A 38 -25.95 8.37 -10.85
C ASN A 38 -26.81 7.12 -10.57
N SER A 39 -26.21 6.08 -9.99
CA SER A 39 -26.94 4.97 -9.41
C SER A 39 -26.87 5.07 -7.88
N THR A 40 -27.98 5.55 -7.30
CA THR A 40 -28.21 5.61 -5.85
C THR A 40 -28.48 4.20 -5.33
N TYR A 41 -27.48 3.55 -4.72
CA TYR A 41 -27.67 2.32 -3.96
C TYR A 41 -27.94 2.65 -2.48
N PRO A 42 -28.91 2.00 -1.82
CA PRO A 42 -29.22 2.25 -0.42
C PRO A 42 -28.04 1.86 0.48
N GLN A 43 -27.51 2.84 1.20
CA GLN A 43 -26.54 2.68 2.29
C GLN A 43 -27.19 1.90 3.43
N THR A 44 -26.95 0.59 3.48
CA THR A 44 -27.21 -0.19 4.68
C THR A 44 -26.06 0.06 5.65
N ASN A 45 -26.33 0.90 6.65
CA ASN A 45 -25.43 1.15 7.78
C ASN A 45 -25.31 -0.12 8.65
N SER A 46 -24.51 -1.09 8.20
CA SER A 46 -23.96 -2.11 9.09
C SER A 46 -22.61 -1.60 9.61
N ILE A 47 -22.57 -1.22 10.88
CA ILE A 47 -21.32 -0.92 11.60
C ILE A 47 -20.60 -2.25 11.85
N LYS A 48 -20.09 -2.86 10.77
CA LYS A 48 -18.99 -3.82 10.82
C LYS A 48 -17.74 -2.96 10.94
N ARG A 49 -17.02 -3.02 12.07
CA ARG A 49 -15.70 -2.37 12.19
C ARG A 49 -14.82 -2.89 11.05
N LYS A 50 -14.66 -2.11 9.97
CA LYS A 50 -13.79 -2.45 8.85
C LYS A 50 -12.39 -2.63 9.43
N THR A 51 -11.87 -3.84 9.38
CA THR A 51 -10.46 -4.10 9.74
C THR A 51 -9.60 -3.27 8.80
N ASN A 52 -8.83 -2.32 9.36
CA ASN A 52 -7.91 -1.51 8.57
C ASN A 52 -6.84 -2.44 7.96
N LEU A 53 -6.64 -2.39 6.65
CA LEU A 53 -5.66 -3.23 5.95
C LEU A 53 -4.25 -3.13 6.58
N ALA A 54 -3.86 -1.95 7.09
CA ALA A 54 -2.59 -1.75 7.78
C ALA A 54 -2.50 -2.54 9.09
N LEU A 55 -3.62 -2.74 9.82
CA LEU A 55 -3.65 -3.60 11.00
C LEU A 55 -3.33 -5.04 10.62
N THR A 56 -4.02 -5.56 9.60
CA THR A 56 -3.80 -6.92 9.10
C THR A 56 -2.36 -7.13 8.64
N ILE A 57 -1.83 -6.20 7.84
CA ILE A 57 -0.45 -6.26 7.36
C ILE A 57 0.53 -6.17 8.53
N SER A 58 0.32 -5.28 9.50
CA SER A 58 1.25 -5.14 10.64
C SER A 58 1.42 -6.41 11.47
N ALA A 59 0.32 -7.13 11.72
CA ALA A 59 0.36 -8.40 12.41
C ALA A 59 1.08 -9.45 11.56
N PHE A 60 0.75 -9.53 10.27
CA PHE A 60 1.38 -10.46 9.34
C PHE A 60 2.90 -10.27 9.21
N LEU A 61 3.37 -9.03 9.10
CA LEU A 61 4.79 -8.71 9.02
C LEU A 61 5.53 -9.05 10.32
N SER A 62 4.90 -8.78 11.47
CA SER A 62 5.46 -9.14 12.78
C SER A 62 5.62 -10.65 12.88
N ASP A 63 4.60 -11.43 12.52
CA ASP A 63 4.63 -12.90 12.51
C ASP A 63 5.76 -13.48 11.66
N ILE A 64 5.90 -13.00 10.42
CA ILE A 64 6.90 -13.51 9.47
C ILE A 64 8.31 -13.13 9.89
N SER A 65 8.49 -11.98 10.55
CA SER A 65 9.82 -11.51 10.97
C SER A 65 10.30 -12.05 12.32
N ARG A 66 9.43 -12.73 13.11
CA ARG A 66 9.81 -13.28 14.43
C ARG A 66 11.08 -14.15 14.42
N PRO A 67 11.28 -15.07 13.44
CA PRO A 67 12.48 -15.93 13.43
C PRO A 67 13.80 -15.15 13.33
N LEU A 68 13.77 -13.90 12.87
CA LEU A 68 14.94 -13.04 12.66
C LEU A 68 15.13 -12.00 13.76
N SER A 69 14.30 -12.06 14.80
CA SER A 69 14.38 -11.13 15.92
C SER A 69 15.68 -11.35 16.68
N ASN A 70 16.51 -10.31 16.76
CA ASN A 70 17.78 -10.31 17.48
C ASN A 70 17.74 -9.46 18.76
N GLY A 71 16.54 -9.11 19.24
CA GLY A 71 16.32 -8.26 20.43
C GLY A 71 16.66 -6.76 20.23
N LYS A 72 17.53 -6.43 19.27
CA LYS A 72 17.92 -5.04 18.97
C LYS A 72 16.84 -4.26 18.20
N ILE A 73 16.05 -4.97 17.38
CA ILE A 73 15.06 -4.36 16.49
C ILE A 73 13.64 -4.68 16.96
N ASN A 74 12.88 -3.63 17.28
CA ASN A 74 11.48 -3.75 17.66
C ASN A 74 10.59 -3.99 16.41
N ASN A 75 10.23 -5.25 16.18
CA ASN A 75 9.28 -5.68 15.15
C ASN A 75 7.87 -5.92 15.72
N SER A 76 7.45 -5.21 16.77
CA SER A 76 6.10 -5.35 17.33
C SER A 76 5.03 -4.90 16.31
N PRO A 77 3.85 -5.54 16.30
CA PRO A 77 2.76 -5.16 15.40
C PRO A 77 2.39 -3.67 15.51
N GLN A 78 2.39 -3.11 16.73
CA GLN A 78 2.04 -1.71 16.98
C GLN A 78 3.08 -0.75 16.40
N ASN A 79 4.36 -1.09 16.49
CA ASN A 79 5.43 -0.26 15.90
C ASN A 79 5.38 -0.29 14.38
N ILE A 80 5.12 -1.47 13.80
CA ILE A 80 4.94 -1.65 12.35
C ILE A 80 3.70 -0.89 11.89
N LEU A 81 2.56 -0.99 12.59
CA LEU A 81 1.32 -0.29 12.24
C LEU A 81 1.50 1.23 12.15
N LYS A 82 2.17 1.84 13.14
CA LYS A 82 2.46 3.30 13.12
C LYS A 82 3.23 3.67 11.85
N PHE A 83 4.26 2.90 11.53
CA PHE A 83 5.04 3.08 10.30
C PHE A 83 4.17 2.89 9.04
N LEU A 84 3.32 1.87 8.98
CA LEU A 84 2.45 1.61 7.84
C LEU A 84 1.46 2.75 7.59
N ASN A 85 0.83 3.27 8.65
CA ASN A 85 -0.10 4.40 8.53
C ASN A 85 0.58 5.63 7.93
N GLU A 86 1.79 5.95 8.38
CA GLU A 86 2.55 7.09 7.87
C GLU A 86 3.01 6.89 6.42
N VAL A 87 3.61 5.73 6.11
CA VAL A 87 4.16 5.48 4.77
C VAL A 87 3.04 5.37 3.74
N PHE A 88 1.93 4.69 4.05
CA PHE A 88 0.80 4.57 3.13
C PHE A 88 0.15 5.91 2.84
N LYS A 89 0.00 6.76 3.86
CA LYS A 89 -0.52 8.13 3.69
C LYS A 89 0.41 8.97 2.81
N ARG A 90 1.71 8.96 3.10
CA ARG A 90 2.70 9.80 2.40
C ARG A 90 3.00 9.33 0.98
N SER A 91 2.95 8.02 0.71
CA SER A 91 3.18 7.47 -0.63
C SER A 91 1.91 7.36 -1.47
N LYS A 92 0.74 7.76 -0.95
CA LYS A 92 -0.57 7.54 -1.60
C LYS A 92 -0.75 6.06 -1.98
N CYS A 93 -0.43 5.16 -1.06
CA CYS A 93 -0.45 3.73 -1.31
C CYS A 93 -1.88 3.23 -1.59
N SER A 94 -2.07 2.58 -2.73
CA SER A 94 -3.32 1.87 -3.03
C SER A 94 -3.40 0.51 -2.31
N LYS A 95 -4.58 -0.11 -2.32
CA LYS A 95 -4.78 -1.45 -1.74
C LYS A 95 -3.91 -2.49 -2.45
N GLU A 96 -3.87 -2.43 -3.78
CA GLU A 96 -3.10 -3.33 -4.65
C GLU A 96 -1.61 -3.24 -4.33
N ASN A 97 -1.10 -2.01 -4.17
CA ASN A 97 0.29 -1.79 -3.78
C ASN A 97 0.62 -2.40 -2.42
N ALA A 98 -0.25 -2.22 -1.43
CA ALA A 98 -0.05 -2.77 -0.10
C ALA A 98 -0.05 -4.31 -0.10
N ILE A 99 -0.96 -4.94 -0.86
CA ILE A 99 -1.06 -6.40 -0.97
C ILE A 99 0.14 -6.98 -1.68
N LEU A 100 0.51 -6.44 -2.84
CA LEU A 100 1.65 -6.91 -3.62
C LEU A 100 2.96 -6.75 -2.84
N ALA A 101 3.14 -5.62 -2.14
CA ALA A 101 4.28 -5.44 -1.23
C ALA A 101 4.31 -6.49 -0.11
N THR A 102 3.14 -6.83 0.47
CA THR A 102 3.04 -7.86 1.51
C THR A 102 3.36 -9.25 0.96
N PHE A 103 2.96 -9.55 -0.27
CA PHE A 103 3.31 -10.78 -0.97
C PHE A 103 4.82 -10.90 -1.20
N TYR A 104 5.46 -9.85 -1.74
CA TYR A 104 6.92 -9.80 -1.91
C TYR A 104 7.65 -9.98 -0.58
N PHE A 105 7.18 -9.33 0.48
CA PHE A 105 7.75 -9.50 1.81
C PHE A 105 7.71 -10.98 2.25
N GLN A 106 6.56 -11.65 2.13
CA GLN A 106 6.48 -13.07 2.45
C GLN A 106 7.46 -13.89 1.61
N ARG A 107 7.55 -13.65 0.30
CA ARG A 107 8.42 -14.38 -0.62
C ARG A 107 9.90 -14.26 -0.21
N ILE A 108 10.36 -13.06 0.12
CA ILE A 108 11.72 -12.80 0.63
C ILE A 108 11.97 -13.59 1.91
N TYR A 109 11.06 -13.55 2.89
CA TYR A 109 11.26 -14.23 4.17
C TYR A 109 11.02 -15.74 4.12
N ARG A 110 10.32 -16.27 3.11
CA ARG A 110 10.12 -17.70 2.91
C ARG A 110 11.30 -18.36 2.18
N SER A 111 11.97 -17.62 1.29
CA SER A 111 13.19 -18.07 0.60
C SER A 111 14.39 -18.34 1.54
N ARG A 112 14.28 -17.96 2.81
CA ARG A 112 15.34 -17.93 3.83
C ARG A 112 15.68 -19.28 4.49
N ALA A 113 15.29 -20.40 3.90
CA ALA A 113 15.62 -21.73 4.44
C ALA A 113 17.14 -22.07 4.44
N GLN A 114 18.03 -21.16 4.03
CA GLN A 114 19.46 -21.43 3.91
C GLN A 114 20.28 -20.23 4.46
N ASN A 115 20.80 -20.38 5.69
CA ASN A 115 21.89 -19.61 6.32
C ASN A 115 21.63 -18.19 6.86
N GLU A 116 21.28 -18.10 8.16
CA GLU A 116 21.16 -16.88 8.98
C GLU A 116 22.43 -15.99 9.01
N SER A 117 23.61 -16.60 8.89
CA SER A 117 24.90 -15.94 9.14
C SER A 117 25.34 -14.93 8.07
N SER A 118 24.78 -14.98 6.86
CA SER A 118 25.16 -14.08 5.74
C SER A 118 24.19 -12.91 5.52
N LEU A 119 23.14 -12.79 6.34
CA LEU A 119 22.10 -11.80 6.13
C LEU A 119 22.51 -10.42 6.63
N PRO A 120 22.36 -9.36 5.81
CA PRO A 120 22.70 -8.02 6.23
C PRO A 120 21.77 -7.54 7.36
N GLU A 121 22.29 -6.73 8.28
CA GLU A 121 21.56 -6.34 9.50
C GLU A 121 20.22 -5.63 9.21
N PHE A 122 20.16 -4.80 8.15
CA PHE A 122 18.91 -4.13 7.76
C PHE A 122 17.77 -5.11 7.46
N SER A 123 18.09 -6.35 7.04
CA SER A 123 17.11 -7.38 6.68
C SER A 123 16.42 -8.04 7.86
N ARG A 124 16.85 -7.71 9.09
CA ARG A 124 16.18 -8.06 10.35
C ARG A 124 15.10 -7.04 10.74
N CYS A 125 15.11 -5.86 10.10
CA CYS A 125 14.07 -4.84 10.30
C CYS A 125 12.93 -5.02 9.30
N SER A 126 11.78 -5.48 9.79
CA SER A 126 10.58 -5.70 8.98
C SER A 126 10.14 -4.43 8.25
N LYS A 127 10.18 -3.26 8.92
CA LYS A 127 9.83 -1.96 8.32
C LYS A 127 10.71 -1.62 7.11
N ARG A 128 12.02 -1.89 7.21
CA ARG A 128 12.98 -1.62 6.13
C ARG A 128 12.74 -2.51 4.93
N ILE A 129 12.53 -3.82 5.15
CA ILE A 129 12.26 -4.74 4.05
C ILE A 129 10.89 -4.48 3.43
N PHE A 130 9.87 -4.21 4.25
CA PHE A 130 8.55 -3.86 3.76
C PHE A 130 8.57 -2.57 2.95
N LEU A 131 9.30 -1.54 3.38
CA LEU A 131 9.48 -0.30 2.60
C LEU A 131 10.04 -0.59 1.21
N CYS A 132 11.07 -1.44 1.10
CA CYS A 132 11.60 -1.83 -0.20
C CYS A 132 10.59 -2.61 -1.04
N CYS A 133 9.82 -3.53 -0.43
CA CYS A 133 8.76 -4.25 -1.13
C CYS A 133 7.68 -3.29 -1.65
N LEU A 134 7.36 -2.25 -0.87
CA LEU A 134 6.40 -1.21 -1.24
C LEU A 134 6.93 -0.35 -2.40
N ILE A 135 8.20 0.04 -2.37
CA ILE A 135 8.87 0.72 -3.48
C ILE A 135 8.77 -0.12 -4.76
N LEU A 136 9.11 -1.42 -4.68
CA LEU A 136 9.06 -2.33 -5.82
C LEU A 136 7.64 -2.46 -6.37
N SER A 137 6.65 -2.63 -5.49
CA SER A 137 5.24 -2.66 -5.89
C SER A 137 4.83 -1.37 -6.60
N HIS A 138 5.20 -0.21 -6.07
CA HIS A 138 4.89 1.07 -6.69
C HIS A 138 5.53 1.22 -8.07
N LYS A 139 6.78 0.79 -8.25
CA LYS A 139 7.45 0.79 -9.55
C LYS A 139 6.85 -0.20 -10.55
N PHE A 140 6.30 -1.31 -10.06
CA PHE A 140 5.76 -2.37 -10.89
C PHE A 140 4.34 -2.07 -11.38
N LEU A 141 3.49 -1.50 -10.53
CA LEU A 141 2.07 -1.30 -10.84
C LEU A 141 1.73 0.07 -11.44
N ASN A 142 2.62 1.07 -11.35
CA ASN A 142 2.31 2.43 -11.77
C ASN A 142 3.30 2.89 -12.86
N ASP A 143 2.77 3.45 -13.95
CA ASP A 143 3.58 4.05 -15.02
C ASP A 143 4.43 5.22 -14.49
N ASN A 144 3.86 5.99 -13.56
CA ASN A 144 4.52 7.08 -12.87
C ASN A 144 4.80 6.70 -11.42
N THR A 145 6.07 6.66 -11.05
CA THR A 145 6.52 6.25 -9.72
C THR A 145 7.47 7.27 -9.11
N TYR A 146 7.56 7.27 -7.78
CA TYR A 146 8.44 8.18 -7.07
C TYR A 146 9.91 7.82 -7.29
N SER A 147 10.74 8.85 -7.52
CA SER A 147 12.19 8.70 -7.53
C SER A 147 12.71 8.29 -6.13
N MET A 148 13.94 7.77 -6.06
CA MET A 148 14.58 7.47 -4.77
C MET A 148 14.74 8.72 -3.87
N LYS A 149 14.89 9.91 -4.46
CA LYS A 149 14.92 11.17 -3.70
C LYS A 149 13.57 11.45 -3.03
N ASN A 150 12.47 11.17 -3.73
CA ASN A 150 11.13 11.30 -3.17
C ASN A 150 10.89 10.27 -2.06
N TRP A 151 11.33 9.02 -2.25
CA TRP A 151 11.27 7.99 -1.20
C TRP A 151 12.12 8.32 0.02
N GLN A 152 13.25 9.01 -0.16
CA GLN A 152 14.02 9.56 0.96
C GLN A 152 13.21 10.57 1.77
N ILE A 153 12.45 11.46 1.13
CA ILE A 153 11.57 12.42 1.83
C ILE A 153 10.42 11.70 2.56
N ILE A 154 9.83 10.69 1.91
CA ILE A 154 8.71 9.91 2.48
C ILE A 154 9.17 9.14 3.74
N SER A 155 10.30 8.44 3.64
CA SER A 155 10.77 7.49 4.67
C SER A 155 11.78 8.05 5.68
N GLY A 156 12.46 9.15 5.33
CA GLY A 156 13.58 9.69 6.09
C GLY A 156 14.90 8.93 5.92
N LEU A 157 14.98 7.91 5.06
CA LEU A 157 16.20 7.15 4.79
C LEU A 157 16.95 7.71 3.57
N HIS A 158 18.29 7.68 3.60
CA HIS A 158 19.08 8.13 2.46
C HIS A 158 18.76 7.34 1.18
N ALA A 159 18.66 8.04 0.06
CA ALA A 159 18.35 7.47 -1.25
C ALA A 159 19.35 6.38 -1.66
N LYS A 160 20.63 6.51 -1.27
CA LYS A 160 21.67 5.51 -1.51
C LYS A 160 21.37 4.20 -0.78
N ASP A 161 20.96 4.27 0.49
CA ASP A 161 20.61 3.10 1.30
C ASP A 161 19.33 2.44 0.77
N LEU A 162 18.33 3.24 0.40
CA LEU A 162 17.10 2.75 -0.22
C LEU A 162 17.41 2.00 -1.52
N SER A 163 18.28 2.55 -2.37
CA SER A 163 18.69 1.91 -3.63
C SER A 163 19.50 0.64 -3.41
N LEU A 164 20.32 0.57 -2.36
CA LEU A 164 21.04 -0.64 -1.97
C LEU A 164 20.07 -1.73 -1.50
N MET A 165 19.18 -1.38 -0.59
CA MET A 165 18.19 -2.32 -0.03
C MET A 165 17.20 -2.78 -1.10
N GLU A 166 16.80 -1.90 -2.02
CA GLU A 166 15.96 -2.24 -3.18
C GLU A 166 16.62 -3.31 -4.06
N ARG A 167 17.88 -3.11 -4.46
CA ARG A 167 18.63 -4.10 -5.26
C ARG A 167 18.77 -5.43 -4.55
N TRP A 168 18.99 -5.40 -3.24
CA TRP A 168 19.04 -6.62 -2.42
C TRP A 168 17.69 -7.36 -2.43
N CYS A 169 16.57 -6.65 -2.26
CA CYS A 169 15.22 -7.24 -2.32
C CYS A 169 14.92 -7.84 -3.71
N LEU A 170 15.28 -7.14 -4.79
CA LEU A 170 15.15 -7.66 -6.16
C LEU A 170 15.93 -8.96 -6.36
N GLY A 171 17.17 -9.01 -5.87
CA GLY A 171 17.98 -10.22 -5.89
C GLY A 171 17.32 -11.37 -5.11
N LYS A 172 16.73 -11.10 -3.94
CA LYS A 172 15.98 -12.11 -3.18
C LYS A 172 14.68 -12.55 -3.84
N LEU A 173 14.12 -11.70 -4.70
CA LEU A 173 12.97 -12.02 -5.53
C LEU A 173 13.38 -12.57 -6.90
N ASN A 174 14.65 -12.83 -7.19
CA ASN A 174 15.12 -13.27 -8.51
C ASN A 174 14.53 -12.44 -9.69
N TYR A 175 14.18 -11.17 -9.45
CA TYR A 175 13.46 -10.30 -10.39
C TYR A 175 12.09 -10.82 -10.89
N GLU A 176 11.54 -11.88 -10.29
CA GLU A 176 10.21 -12.41 -10.62
C GLU A 176 9.13 -11.64 -9.85
N LEU A 177 8.79 -10.46 -10.37
CA LEU A 177 7.77 -9.57 -9.79
C LEU A 177 6.36 -9.84 -10.33
N ALA A 178 6.25 -10.33 -11.56
CA ALA A 178 4.97 -10.58 -12.20
C ALA A 178 4.21 -11.72 -11.51
N ILE A 179 2.97 -11.43 -11.12
CA ILE A 179 2.03 -12.40 -10.57
C ILE A 179 0.65 -12.16 -11.20
N PRO A 180 -0.05 -13.20 -11.68
CA PRO A 180 -1.42 -13.06 -12.16
C PRO A 180 -2.34 -12.47 -11.09
N CYS A 181 -3.26 -11.60 -11.51
CA CYS A 181 -4.22 -10.96 -10.58
C CYS A 181 -5.05 -12.00 -9.81
N SER A 182 -5.46 -13.09 -10.47
CA SER A 182 -6.17 -14.22 -9.86
C SER A 182 -5.38 -14.84 -8.70
N ASP A 183 -4.08 -15.02 -8.89
CA ASP A 183 -3.21 -15.71 -7.94
C ASP A 183 -2.93 -14.81 -6.74
N LEU A 184 -2.73 -13.51 -6.98
CA LEU A 184 -2.56 -12.53 -5.92
C LEU A 184 -3.83 -12.38 -5.07
N LEU A 185 -5.02 -12.37 -5.70
CA LEU A 185 -6.30 -12.29 -4.99
C LEU A 185 -6.59 -13.56 -4.18
N LEU A 186 -6.32 -14.74 -4.77
CA LEU A 186 -6.44 -16.01 -4.07
C LEU A 186 -5.49 -16.06 -2.87
N TRP A 187 -4.26 -15.58 -3.03
CA TRP A 187 -3.28 -15.46 -1.96
C TRP A 187 -3.73 -14.48 -0.87
N GLU A 188 -4.24 -13.29 -1.22
CA GLU A 188 -4.77 -12.30 -0.27
C GLU A 188 -5.84 -12.94 0.63
N THR A 189 -6.80 -13.64 0.00
CA THR A 189 -7.92 -14.27 0.69
C THR A 189 -7.45 -15.41 1.61
N ASN A 190 -6.66 -16.33 1.08
CA ASN A 190 -6.28 -17.56 1.78
C ASN A 190 -5.18 -17.36 2.82
N THR A 191 -4.30 -16.37 2.62
CA THR A 191 -3.12 -16.17 3.47
C THR A 191 -3.27 -14.93 4.34
N LEU A 192 -3.49 -13.76 3.75
CA LEU A 192 -3.47 -12.49 4.48
C LEU A 192 -4.73 -12.34 5.34
N MET A 193 -5.91 -12.55 4.77
CA MET A 193 -7.19 -12.36 5.46
C MET A 193 -7.51 -13.52 6.42
N LYS A 194 -7.20 -14.77 6.05
CA LYS A 194 -7.42 -15.92 6.94
C LYS A 194 -6.60 -15.81 8.23
N ARG A 195 -5.35 -15.37 8.17
CA ARG A 195 -4.52 -15.16 9.37
C ARG A 195 -5.06 -14.05 10.27
N ALA A 196 -5.63 -12.99 9.69
CA ALA A 196 -6.29 -11.92 10.45
C ALA A 196 -7.48 -12.45 11.28
N SER A 197 -8.24 -13.40 10.73
CA SER A 197 -9.38 -14.01 11.41
C SER A 197 -8.97 -14.89 12.60
N MET A 198 -7.84 -15.61 12.49
CA MET A 198 -7.31 -16.47 13.57
C MET A 198 -6.72 -15.66 14.73
N ALA A 199 -6.13 -14.50 14.46
CA ALA A 199 -5.60 -13.61 15.50
C ALA A 199 -6.68 -12.94 16.37
N LYS A 200 -7.96 -13.03 15.99
CA LYS A 200 -9.09 -12.34 16.66
C LYS A 200 -9.82 -13.19 17.71
N ARG A 201 -9.26 -14.32 18.16
CA ARG A 201 -9.77 -15.06 19.33
C ARG A 201 -8.86 -14.83 20.55
N PRO A 202 -8.98 -13.70 21.26
CA PRO A 202 -8.66 -13.69 22.69
C PRO A 202 -9.74 -14.49 23.42
N GLY A 203 -9.32 -15.40 24.30
CA GLY A 203 -10.19 -16.35 24.95
C GLY A 203 -11.19 -15.71 25.91
N ASP A 204 -12.46 -16.09 25.75
CA ASP A 204 -13.39 -16.18 26.88
C ASP A 204 -12.93 -17.37 27.73
N ALA A 205 -12.19 -17.08 28.79
CA ALA A 205 -11.98 -18.02 29.89
C ALA A 205 -11.96 -17.22 31.19
N ASP A 206 -13.04 -16.47 31.44
CA ASP A 206 -13.36 -16.01 32.78
C ASP A 206 -13.91 -17.22 33.55
N HIS A 207 -13.01 -17.82 34.33
CA HIS A 207 -13.34 -18.75 35.40
C HIS A 207 -13.90 -17.92 36.56
N ASP A 208 -15.23 -17.86 36.64
CA ASP A 208 -15.92 -17.42 37.84
C ASP A 208 -16.80 -18.59 38.34
N PHE A 209 -16.32 -19.29 39.37
CA PHE A 209 -17.21 -19.93 40.33
C PHE A 209 -16.52 -20.02 41.69
N ASP A 210 -16.73 -18.95 42.44
CA ASP A 210 -16.54 -18.88 43.87
C ASP A 210 -17.50 -19.86 44.56
N ALA A 211 -16.97 -20.85 45.31
CA ALA A 211 -17.76 -21.72 46.18
C ALA A 211 -16.95 -22.28 47.37
N HIS A 212 -16.92 -21.48 48.44
CA HIS A 212 -16.99 -21.84 49.87
C HIS A 212 -16.14 -23.02 50.44
N PRO A 213 -15.36 -22.78 51.52
CA PRO A 213 -14.59 -23.83 52.19
C PRO A 213 -15.48 -24.69 53.09
N ARG A 214 -15.63 -25.98 52.76
CA ARG A 214 -16.14 -26.98 53.71
C ARG A 214 -15.04 -27.43 54.66
N LYS A 215 -15.32 -27.21 55.95
CA LYS A 215 -14.65 -27.74 57.13
C LYS A 215 -14.23 -29.20 56.94
N LEU A 216 -12.97 -29.50 57.23
CA LEU A 216 -12.54 -30.87 57.53
C LEU A 216 -12.01 -30.93 58.96
N ILE A 217 -12.74 -31.70 59.75
CA ILE A 217 -12.43 -32.15 61.11
C ILE A 217 -11.16 -32.99 61.06
N LYS A 218 -10.18 -32.71 61.94
CA LYS A 218 -9.24 -33.72 62.43
C LYS A 218 -9.10 -33.61 63.94
N SER A 219 -9.45 -34.72 64.57
CA SER A 219 -9.15 -35.12 65.94
C SER A 219 -7.65 -35.19 66.17
N CYS A 220 -7.16 -34.54 67.23
CA CYS A 220 -6.35 -35.05 68.34
C CYS A 220 -5.96 -33.87 69.23
#